data_AF-A0A2V7VVG4-F1
#
_entry.id   AF-A0A2V7VVG4-F1
#
_cell.length_a   1.000
_cell.length_b   1.000
_cell.length_c   1.000
_cell.angle_alpha   90.00
_cell.angle_beta   90.00
_cell.angle_gamma   90.00
#
_symmetry.space_group_name_H-M   'P 1'
#
loop_
_entity.id
_entity.type
_entity.pdbx_description
1 polymer ?
#
loop_
_entity_poly.entity_id
_entity_poly.type
_entity_poly.pdbx_seq_one_letter_code
_entity_poly.pdbx_strand_id
1 'polypeptide(L)'
;MREDVHEDVERVIELAVGKRHARGAFYDGARMAPVALHHDPLALRERYASADPFPHIALDNLFDDDVLERIVAEFPTPDEMRWNRFDSDTEKKLGYFHEFSIVSPFTRSFLDAMNGFEMLLYLEKLTGIDGLIPDPYFGGGGLHQIEPGGFLKVHADFNVHPKLKIDRRLNMLIYINKNWRDEWGGQLELWNRDVTECRQRIAPLFNRTVIFSTTDTSFHGHPHPLASPPGVTRKSVSLYYYTAGRPEAERSEAHDTIFREAGAEVPRRLGS
;
A
#
# COMPACT_ATOMS: atom_id res chain seq x y z
N MET A 1 -14.27 4.41 -47.90
CA MET A 1 -14.14 3.15 -47.14
C MET A 1 -13.72 3.48 -45.72
N ARG A 2 -14.69 3.94 -44.93
CA ARG A 2 -14.65 4.12 -43.48
C ARG A 2 -16.09 4.10 -43.05
N GLU A 3 -16.55 2.95 -42.58
CA GLU A 3 -17.78 2.71 -41.84
C GLU A 3 -17.70 1.25 -41.35
N ASP A 4 -18.33 0.97 -40.22
CA ASP A 4 -18.48 -0.35 -39.56
C ASP A 4 -17.42 -0.79 -38.55
N VAL A 5 -17.22 0.03 -37.51
CA VAL A 5 -16.80 -0.47 -36.18
C VAL A 5 -17.82 -0.08 -35.09
N HIS A 6 -18.96 0.51 -35.46
CA HIS A 6 -19.92 1.04 -34.49
C HIS A 6 -21.12 0.11 -34.18
N GLU A 7 -21.30 -0.99 -34.92
CA GLU A 7 -22.48 -1.86 -34.78
C GLU A 7 -22.29 -3.09 -33.87
N ASP A 8 -21.06 -3.43 -33.47
CA ASP A 8 -20.78 -4.63 -32.66
C ASP A 8 -20.67 -4.38 -31.13
N VAL A 9 -20.81 -3.13 -30.67
CA VAL A 9 -20.78 -2.81 -29.22
C VAL A 9 -22.17 -2.88 -28.58
N GLU A 10 -23.24 -2.63 -29.33
CA GLU A 10 -24.60 -2.65 -28.77
C GLU A 10 -25.13 -4.08 -28.54
N ARG A 11 -24.64 -5.07 -29.29
CA ARG A 11 -25.12 -6.47 -29.21
C ARG A 11 -24.62 -7.24 -27.99
N VAL A 12 -23.57 -6.76 -27.34
CA VAL A 12 -23.03 -7.36 -26.09
C VAL A 12 -23.84 -6.89 -24.87
N ILE A 13 -24.58 -5.77 -24.97
CA ILE A 13 -25.36 -5.21 -23.86
C ILE A 13 -26.78 -5.83 -23.78
N GLU A 14 -27.35 -6.33 -24.88
CA GLU A 14 -28.73 -6.88 -24.90
C GLU A 14 -28.88 -8.34 -24.42
N LEU A 15 -27.80 -9.11 -24.27
CA LEU A 15 -27.88 -10.48 -23.73
C LEU A 15 -27.89 -10.54 -22.19
N ALA A 16 -27.76 -9.40 -21.50
CA ALA A 16 -27.72 -9.33 -20.04
C ALA A 16 -29.09 -9.09 -19.37
N VAL A 17 -30.19 -8.93 -20.11
CA VAL A 17 -31.50 -8.60 -19.51
C VAL A 17 -32.62 -9.48 -20.07
N GLY A 18 -32.86 -10.62 -19.41
CA GLY A 18 -33.91 -11.56 -19.80
C GLY A 18 -34.39 -12.49 -18.68
N LYS A 19 -35.29 -11.95 -17.84
CA LYS A 19 -36.30 -12.61 -16.96
C LYS A 19 -35.97 -12.82 -15.47
N ARG A 20 -36.80 -12.12 -14.69
CA ARG A 20 -36.95 -11.98 -13.24
C ARG A 20 -37.09 -13.30 -12.47
N HIS A 21 -36.51 -13.31 -11.26
CA HIS A 21 -37.00 -13.71 -9.92
C HIS A 21 -35.71 -13.98 -9.10
N ALA A 22 -35.35 -13.34 -7.99
CA ALA A 22 -36.08 -12.70 -6.91
C ALA A 22 -35.32 -11.45 -6.42
N ARG A 23 -36.00 -10.60 -5.65
CA ARG A 23 -35.46 -9.41 -4.97
C ARG A 23 -34.18 -9.75 -4.19
N GLY A 24 -33.05 -9.17 -4.59
CA GLY A 24 -31.81 -9.11 -3.83
C GLY A 24 -31.24 -7.71 -3.97
N ALA A 25 -30.94 -7.06 -2.85
CA ALA A 25 -30.56 -5.65 -2.76
C ALA A 25 -29.31 -5.34 -3.62
N PHE A 26 -29.49 -4.63 -4.74
CA PHE A 26 -28.37 -4.00 -5.43
C PHE A 26 -28.17 -2.62 -4.79
N TYR A 27 -27.23 -2.56 -3.84
CA TYR A 27 -26.76 -1.34 -3.17
C TYR A 27 -27.83 -0.49 -2.49
N ASP A 28 -28.18 -0.85 -1.25
CA ASP A 28 -28.60 0.15 -0.26
C ASP A 28 -27.72 0.00 0.98
N GLY A 29 -26.93 1.03 1.26
CA GLY A 29 -25.88 0.98 2.28
C GLY A 29 -24.75 1.99 2.02
N ALA A 30 -25.11 3.28 2.02
CA ALA A 30 -24.22 4.45 2.08
C ALA A 30 -22.86 4.31 1.36
N ARG A 31 -22.79 4.73 0.08
CA ARG A 31 -21.50 5.09 -0.52
C ARG A 31 -20.84 6.13 0.39
N MET A 32 -19.58 5.87 0.75
CA MET A 32 -18.76 6.85 1.44
C MET A 32 -18.73 8.14 0.60
N ALA A 33 -18.84 9.30 1.26
CA ALA A 33 -18.56 10.57 0.60
C ALA A 33 -17.14 10.57 0.02
N PRO A 34 -16.82 11.41 -0.98
CA PRO A 34 -15.44 11.55 -1.45
C PRO A 34 -14.50 11.78 -0.26
N VAL A 35 -13.40 11.03 -0.21
CA VAL A 35 -12.43 11.14 0.88
C VAL A 35 -11.76 12.50 0.81
N ALA A 36 -11.99 13.34 1.82
CA ALA A 36 -11.27 14.61 1.95
C ALA A 36 -9.82 14.33 2.38
N LEU A 37 -8.88 15.03 1.73
CA LEU A 37 -7.45 14.97 2.05
C LEU A 37 -7.03 16.33 2.59
N HIS A 38 -6.42 16.36 3.78
CA HIS A 38 -6.19 17.62 4.53
C HIS A 38 -4.94 18.39 4.10
N HIS A 39 -4.06 17.79 3.30
CA HIS A 39 -2.81 18.42 2.87
C HIS A 39 -2.86 18.81 1.41
N ASP A 40 -2.28 19.96 1.05
CA ASP A 40 -2.07 20.31 -0.36
C ASP A 40 -0.87 19.52 -0.92
N PRO A 41 -1.07 18.62 -1.90
CA PRO A 41 0.03 17.81 -2.43
C PRO A 41 1.11 18.65 -3.12
N LEU A 42 0.76 19.79 -3.72
CA LEU A 42 1.74 20.63 -4.43
C LEU A 42 2.69 21.33 -3.45
N ALA A 43 2.16 21.81 -2.32
CA ALA A 43 2.97 22.42 -1.26
C ALA A 43 3.97 21.43 -0.63
N LEU A 44 3.69 20.12 -0.72
CA LEU A 44 4.52 19.06 -0.14
C LEU A 44 5.52 18.44 -1.13
N ARG A 45 5.40 18.74 -2.43
CA ARG A 45 6.16 18.07 -3.49
C ARG A 45 7.67 18.17 -3.30
N GLU A 46 8.19 19.35 -2.97
CA GLU A 46 9.63 19.54 -2.77
C GLU A 46 10.13 18.70 -1.59
N ARG A 47 9.43 18.77 -0.44
CA ARG A 47 9.75 17.99 0.75
C ARG A 47 9.75 16.49 0.47
N TYR A 48 8.80 15.99 -0.33
CA TYR A 48 8.76 14.59 -0.74
C TYR A 48 9.95 14.24 -1.64
N ALA A 49 10.19 15.03 -2.69
CA ALA A 49 11.19 14.74 -3.70
C ALA A 49 12.63 14.83 -3.16
N SER A 50 12.90 15.74 -2.22
CA SER A 50 14.23 15.95 -1.65
C SER A 50 14.50 15.13 -0.39
N ALA A 51 13.60 14.24 0.00
CA ALA A 51 13.72 13.47 1.24
C ALA A 51 14.87 12.44 1.17
N ASP A 52 15.57 12.25 2.29
CA ASP A 52 16.63 11.25 2.46
C ASP A 52 16.13 10.11 3.38
N PRO A 53 16.24 8.83 2.99
CA PRO A 53 17.20 8.25 2.03
C PRO A 53 16.77 8.17 0.56
N PHE A 54 15.48 8.35 0.31
CA PHE A 54 14.86 8.34 -1.03
C PHE A 54 13.53 9.11 -0.93
N PRO A 55 12.89 9.48 -2.06
CA PRO A 55 11.67 10.29 -2.01
C PRO A 55 10.58 9.66 -1.15
N HIS A 56 10.20 10.34 -0.07
CA HIS A 56 9.22 9.87 0.90
C HIS A 56 8.63 11.04 1.69
N ILE A 57 7.47 10.80 2.31
CA ILE A 57 6.86 11.73 3.25
C ILE A 57 6.00 10.98 4.27
N ALA A 58 6.03 11.43 5.53
CA ALA A 58 5.08 11.04 6.56
C ALA A 58 4.13 12.22 6.84
N LEU A 59 2.84 11.96 6.75
CA LEU A 59 1.76 12.94 6.94
C LEU A 59 0.86 12.46 8.07
N ASP A 60 0.68 13.31 9.07
CA ASP A 60 -0.32 13.11 10.11
C ASP A 60 -1.63 13.76 9.69
N ASN A 61 -2.75 13.12 10.03
CA ASN A 61 -4.09 13.60 9.77
C ASN A 61 -4.30 13.87 8.28
N LEU A 62 -3.98 12.90 7.42
CA LEU A 62 -4.26 13.03 5.99
C LEU A 62 -5.76 12.91 5.70
N PHE A 63 -6.45 12.09 6.50
CA PHE A 63 -7.86 11.79 6.37
C PHE A 63 -8.67 12.42 7.51
N ASP A 64 -9.97 12.57 7.33
CA ASP A 64 -10.87 12.81 8.46
C ASP A 64 -10.79 11.63 9.45
N ASP A 65 -10.67 11.95 10.74
CA ASP A 65 -10.50 10.94 11.78
C ASP A 65 -11.66 9.95 11.80
N ASP A 66 -12.90 10.42 11.62
CA ASP A 66 -14.12 9.59 11.65
C ASP A 66 -14.11 8.46 10.60
N VAL A 67 -13.54 8.71 9.41
CA VAL A 67 -13.33 7.70 8.38
C VAL A 67 -12.42 6.60 8.91
N LEU A 68 -11.24 6.96 9.44
CA LEU A 68 -10.29 5.97 9.94
C LEU A 68 -10.73 5.32 11.25
N GLU A 69 -11.49 6.02 12.09
CA GLU A 69 -12.10 5.44 13.28
C GLU A 69 -13.06 4.31 12.92
N ARG A 70 -13.85 4.50 11.86
CA ARG A 70 -14.73 3.46 11.35
C ARG A 70 -13.95 2.30 10.74
N ILE A 71 -12.87 2.56 10.00
CA ILE A 71 -11.97 1.49 9.54
C ILE A 71 -11.38 0.71 10.71
N VAL A 72 -10.95 1.37 11.79
CA VAL A 72 -10.46 0.71 13.01
C VAL A 72 -11.53 -0.19 13.63
N ALA A 73 -12.76 0.31 13.74
CA ALA A 73 -13.87 -0.44 14.34
C ALA A 73 -14.28 -1.68 13.53
N GLU A 74 -14.11 -1.63 12.21
CA GLU A 74 -14.44 -2.72 11.29
C GLU A 74 -13.21 -3.55 10.89
N PHE A 75 -12.02 -3.26 11.44
CA PHE A 75 -10.80 -3.95 11.06
C PHE A 75 -10.79 -5.37 11.62
N PRO A 76 -10.70 -6.41 10.78
CA PRO A 76 -10.75 -7.80 11.22
C PRO A 76 -9.60 -8.17 12.16
N THR A 77 -9.91 -8.90 13.21
CA THR A 77 -8.94 -9.56 14.08
C THR A 77 -8.21 -10.70 13.32
N PRO A 78 -7.09 -11.23 13.86
CA PRO A 78 -6.39 -12.37 13.27
C PRO A 78 -7.26 -13.60 12.98
N ASP A 79 -8.35 -13.79 13.74
CA ASP A 79 -9.21 -14.98 13.64
C ASP A 79 -10.54 -14.73 12.89
N GLU A 80 -10.87 -13.48 12.57
CA GLU A 80 -12.16 -13.10 11.97
C GLU A 80 -12.25 -13.29 10.45
N MET A 81 -11.11 -13.32 9.76
CA MET A 81 -11.08 -13.59 8.33
C MET A 81 -9.87 -14.46 7.94
N ARG A 82 -9.90 -14.98 6.71
CA ARG A 82 -8.77 -15.72 6.18
C ARG A 82 -7.64 -14.76 5.80
N TRP A 83 -6.56 -14.77 6.56
CA TRP A 83 -5.36 -13.99 6.24
C TRP A 83 -4.40 -14.81 5.39
N ASN A 84 -3.60 -14.12 4.56
CA ASN A 84 -2.33 -14.67 4.11
C ASN A 84 -1.36 -14.58 5.28
N ARG A 85 -1.05 -15.72 5.90
CA ARG A 85 -0.11 -15.80 7.03
C ARG A 85 1.29 -16.08 6.50
N PHE A 86 2.21 -15.18 6.83
CA PHE A 86 3.63 -15.32 6.57
C PHE A 86 4.34 -15.58 7.89
N ASP A 87 5.19 -16.60 7.92
CA ASP A 87 6.01 -16.97 9.07
C ASP A 87 7.31 -17.60 8.55
N SER A 88 8.34 -16.77 8.43
CA SER A 88 9.67 -17.10 7.91
C SER A 88 10.75 -16.31 8.64
N ASP A 89 12.01 -16.56 8.31
CA ASP A 89 13.14 -15.80 8.87
C ASP A 89 13.12 -14.30 8.47
N THR A 90 12.43 -13.97 7.38
CA THR A 90 12.36 -12.60 6.84
C THR A 90 11.08 -11.85 7.21
N GLU A 91 10.01 -12.56 7.58
CA GLU A 91 8.74 -11.94 7.93
C GLU A 91 7.85 -12.81 8.81
N LYS A 92 7.12 -12.15 9.70
CA LYS A 92 6.05 -12.75 10.48
C LYS A 92 4.89 -11.76 10.57
N LYS A 93 3.89 -11.94 9.69
CA LYS A 93 2.79 -10.98 9.47
C LYS A 93 1.54 -11.63 8.88
N LEU A 94 0.44 -10.90 8.94
CA LEU A 94 -0.82 -11.20 8.26
C LEU A 94 -1.07 -10.17 7.15
N GLY A 95 -1.27 -10.64 5.92
CA GLY A 95 -1.62 -9.83 4.76
C GLY A 95 -3.02 -10.14 4.23
N TYR A 96 -3.64 -9.18 3.56
CA TYR A 96 -4.99 -9.34 3.04
C TYR A 96 -5.06 -10.43 1.98
N PHE A 97 -5.94 -11.41 2.18
CA PHE A 97 -6.20 -12.46 1.20
C PHE A 97 -7.41 -12.09 0.34
N HIS A 98 -7.25 -11.08 -0.51
CA HIS A 98 -8.34 -10.44 -1.25
C HIS A 98 -9.23 -11.40 -2.06
N GLU A 99 -8.71 -12.52 -2.56
CA GLU A 99 -9.49 -13.50 -3.33
C GLU A 99 -10.44 -14.35 -2.48
N PHE A 100 -10.16 -14.49 -1.18
CA PHE A 100 -10.89 -15.40 -0.29
C PHE A 100 -11.49 -14.71 0.94
N SER A 101 -11.21 -13.42 1.13
CA SER A 101 -11.63 -12.67 2.31
C SER A 101 -12.47 -11.46 1.97
N ILE A 102 -13.61 -11.38 2.64
CA ILE A 102 -14.57 -10.29 2.54
C ILE A 102 -14.29 -9.31 3.68
N VAL A 103 -14.16 -8.04 3.34
CA VAL A 103 -14.14 -6.93 4.31
C VAL A 103 -15.50 -6.28 4.37
N SER A 104 -15.74 -5.46 5.38
CA SER A 104 -16.98 -4.70 5.50
C SER A 104 -17.22 -3.80 4.27
N PRO A 105 -18.50 -3.47 3.95
CA PRO A 105 -18.80 -2.58 2.82
C PRO A 105 -18.13 -1.21 2.90
N PHE A 106 -17.95 -0.67 4.11
CA PHE A 106 -17.29 0.62 4.30
C PHE A 106 -15.78 0.49 4.09
N THR A 107 -15.12 -0.54 4.65
CA THR A 107 -13.70 -0.82 4.36
C THR A 107 -13.48 -1.05 2.87
N ARG A 108 -14.38 -1.78 2.20
CA ARG A 108 -14.34 -1.96 0.75
C ARG A 108 -14.43 -0.63 0.01
N SER A 109 -15.38 0.22 0.37
CA SER A 109 -15.56 1.54 -0.25
C SER A 109 -14.34 2.45 -0.03
N PHE A 110 -13.70 2.36 1.14
CA PHE A 110 -12.45 3.07 1.42
C PHE A 110 -11.32 2.58 0.52
N LEU A 111 -11.13 1.26 0.42
CA LEU A 111 -10.13 0.67 -0.48
C LEU A 111 -10.39 1.05 -1.95
N ASP A 112 -11.63 1.04 -2.40
CA ASP A 112 -12.00 1.46 -3.76
C ASP A 112 -11.69 2.95 -3.99
N ALA A 113 -11.94 3.82 -3.00
CA ALA A 113 -11.59 5.24 -3.08
C ALA A 113 -10.07 5.47 -3.20
N MET A 114 -9.25 4.62 -2.59
CA MET A 114 -7.79 4.68 -2.73
C MET A 114 -7.30 4.29 -4.14
N ASN A 115 -8.13 3.63 -4.93
CA ASN A 115 -7.90 3.32 -6.34
C ASN A 115 -8.60 4.34 -7.28
N GLY A 116 -9.31 5.33 -6.72
CA GLY A 116 -10.06 6.36 -7.45
C GLY A 116 -9.19 7.47 -8.02
N PHE A 117 -9.72 8.21 -8.99
CA PHE A 117 -8.96 9.24 -9.71
C PHE A 117 -8.52 10.39 -8.81
N GLU A 118 -9.29 10.72 -7.76
CA GLU A 118 -8.92 11.77 -6.80
C GLU A 118 -7.62 11.43 -6.07
N MET A 119 -7.46 10.17 -5.65
CA MET A 119 -6.23 9.69 -5.02
C MET A 119 -5.08 9.66 -6.02
N LEU A 120 -5.32 9.18 -7.25
CA LEU A 120 -4.29 9.18 -8.29
C LEU A 120 -3.79 10.61 -8.54
N LEU A 121 -4.68 11.57 -8.82
CA LEU A 121 -4.31 12.97 -9.05
C LEU A 121 -3.61 13.62 -7.86
N TYR A 122 -3.98 13.24 -6.63
CA TYR A 122 -3.28 13.68 -5.43
C TYR A 122 -1.83 13.18 -5.41
N LEU A 123 -1.63 11.87 -5.64
CA LEU A 123 -0.31 11.25 -5.65
C LEU A 123 0.56 11.74 -6.81
N GLU A 124 0.00 11.92 -8.01
CA GLU A 124 0.73 12.49 -9.15
C GLU A 124 1.23 13.91 -8.84
N LYS A 125 0.38 14.75 -8.24
CA LYS A 125 0.78 16.11 -7.84
C LYS A 125 1.86 16.10 -6.76
N LEU A 126 1.73 15.23 -5.76
CA LEU A 126 2.67 15.11 -4.65
C LEU A 126 4.03 14.59 -5.12
N THR A 127 4.03 13.56 -5.94
CA THR A 127 5.24 12.80 -6.27
C THR A 127 5.90 13.24 -7.57
N GLY A 128 5.13 13.87 -8.46
CA GLY A 128 5.57 14.21 -9.81
C GLY A 128 5.67 13.03 -10.77
N ILE A 129 5.13 11.87 -10.40
CA ILE A 129 5.03 10.69 -11.26
C ILE A 129 3.69 10.75 -11.97
N ASP A 130 3.69 10.91 -13.29
CA ASP A 130 2.46 10.95 -14.10
C ASP A 130 2.01 9.55 -14.54
N GLY A 131 0.71 9.38 -14.78
CA GLY A 131 0.12 8.17 -15.33
C GLY A 131 0.04 7.02 -14.33
N LEU A 132 -0.22 7.33 -13.05
CA LEU A 132 -0.31 6.30 -12.01
C LEU A 132 -1.49 5.35 -12.28
N ILE A 133 -1.19 4.06 -12.21
CA ILE A 133 -2.14 2.96 -12.35
C ILE A 133 -2.32 2.35 -10.95
N PRO A 134 -3.56 2.31 -10.42
CA PRO A 134 -3.85 1.69 -9.14
C PRO A 134 -3.80 0.15 -9.25
N ASP A 135 -3.67 -0.54 -8.12
CA ASP A 135 -3.83 -2.00 -8.06
C ASP A 135 -5.18 -2.41 -7.48
N PRO A 136 -6.19 -2.69 -8.34
CA PRO A 136 -7.51 -3.11 -7.89
C PRO A 136 -7.54 -4.56 -7.37
N TYR A 137 -6.44 -5.31 -7.51
CA TYR A 137 -6.30 -6.67 -7.00
C TYR A 137 -5.65 -6.71 -5.62
N PHE A 138 -5.07 -5.62 -5.13
CA PHE A 138 -4.33 -5.61 -3.85
C PHE A 138 -3.30 -6.77 -3.78
N GLY A 139 -2.55 -6.99 -4.86
CA GLY A 139 -1.50 -7.99 -5.00
C GLY A 139 -0.35 -7.74 -4.02
N GLY A 140 -0.50 -8.26 -2.80
CA GLY A 140 0.41 -8.02 -1.68
C GLY A 140 0.12 -6.75 -0.89
N GLY A 141 -0.98 -6.05 -1.20
CA GLY A 141 -1.46 -4.84 -0.51
C GLY A 141 -2.76 -5.10 0.28
N GLY A 142 -3.50 -4.04 0.55
CA GLY A 142 -4.73 -4.06 1.34
C GLY A 142 -4.48 -4.01 2.85
N LEU A 143 -5.30 -4.72 3.63
CA LEU A 143 -5.19 -4.77 5.08
C LEU A 143 -3.99 -5.62 5.51
N HIS A 144 -3.18 -5.08 6.42
CA HIS A 144 -2.06 -5.79 7.01
C HIS A 144 -2.13 -5.68 8.53
N GLN A 145 -1.80 -6.75 9.24
CA GLN A 145 -1.55 -6.67 10.68
C GLN A 145 -0.40 -7.57 11.12
N ILE A 146 0.33 -7.11 12.14
CA ILE A 146 1.47 -7.79 12.72
C ILE A 146 1.17 -8.02 14.20
N GLU A 147 1.21 -9.29 14.60
CA GLU A 147 1.00 -9.74 15.98
C GLU A 147 2.26 -9.50 16.84
N PRO A 148 2.15 -9.50 18.19
CA PRO A 148 3.32 -9.48 19.07
C PRO A 148 4.39 -10.50 18.64
N GLY A 149 5.65 -10.09 18.65
CA GLY A 149 6.78 -10.88 18.14
C GLY A 149 6.90 -10.94 16.62
N GLY A 150 5.94 -10.38 15.86
CA GLY A 150 6.00 -10.27 14.41
C GLY A 150 6.92 -9.15 13.92
N PHE A 151 7.35 -9.23 12.67
CA PHE A 151 8.30 -8.30 12.04
C PHE A 151 8.23 -8.40 10.50
N LEU A 152 8.89 -7.46 9.82
CA LEU A 152 9.21 -7.53 8.39
C LEU A 152 10.62 -6.97 8.20
N LYS A 153 11.58 -7.84 7.83
CA LYS A 153 12.99 -7.46 7.68
C LYS A 153 13.17 -6.38 6.62
N VAL A 154 14.32 -5.70 6.65
CA VAL A 154 14.64 -4.65 5.69
C VAL A 154 14.67 -5.25 4.28
N HIS A 155 13.95 -4.62 3.36
CA HIS A 155 13.81 -5.09 1.99
C HIS A 155 13.60 -3.94 1.00
N ALA A 156 13.88 -4.22 -0.27
CA ALA A 156 13.29 -3.54 -1.40
C ALA A 156 12.17 -4.42 -1.96
N ASP A 157 11.05 -3.81 -2.32
CA ASP A 157 9.88 -4.51 -2.85
C ASP A 157 10.14 -5.15 -4.22
N PHE A 158 9.32 -6.13 -4.60
CA PHE A 158 9.22 -6.57 -5.99
C PHE A 158 8.88 -5.40 -6.91
N ASN A 159 9.54 -5.33 -8.07
CA ASN A 159 9.47 -4.16 -8.95
C ASN A 159 8.37 -4.25 -10.03
N VAL A 160 7.82 -5.44 -10.32
CA VAL A 160 6.80 -5.65 -11.37
C VAL A 160 5.56 -6.31 -10.80
N HIS A 161 4.38 -5.77 -11.11
CA HIS A 161 3.11 -6.36 -10.70
C HIS A 161 2.96 -7.79 -11.26
N PRO A 162 2.71 -8.83 -10.44
CA PRO A 162 2.73 -10.22 -10.88
C PRO A 162 1.67 -10.56 -11.93
N LYS A 163 0.47 -9.97 -11.83
CA LYS A 163 -0.63 -10.12 -12.80
C LYS A 163 -0.57 -9.13 -13.97
N LEU A 164 -0.50 -7.83 -13.69
CA LEU A 164 -0.64 -6.75 -14.67
C LEU A 164 0.63 -6.43 -15.45
N LYS A 165 1.80 -6.88 -14.99
CA LYS A 165 3.10 -6.67 -15.66
C LYS A 165 3.43 -5.18 -15.89
N ILE A 166 3.11 -4.35 -14.90
CA ILE A 166 3.40 -2.92 -14.82
C ILE A 166 4.41 -2.65 -13.70
N ASP A 167 5.16 -1.55 -13.80
CA ASP A 167 6.25 -1.20 -12.91
C ASP A 167 5.73 -0.58 -11.61
N ARG A 168 6.15 -1.10 -10.45
CA ARG A 168 5.80 -0.55 -9.15
C ARG A 168 6.54 0.78 -8.93
N ARG A 169 5.78 1.82 -8.58
CA ARG A 169 6.30 3.18 -8.43
C ARG A 169 6.20 3.71 -7.01
N LEU A 170 5.08 3.46 -6.34
CA LEU A 170 4.78 4.05 -5.05
C LEU A 170 4.20 3.04 -4.09
N ASN A 171 4.56 3.22 -2.83
CA ASN A 171 3.84 2.66 -1.69
C ASN A 171 3.18 3.79 -0.91
N MET A 172 1.97 3.53 -0.44
CA MET A 172 1.26 4.33 0.56
C MET A 172 0.83 3.41 1.69
N LEU A 173 1.30 3.71 2.90
CA LEU A 173 1.01 2.96 4.12
C LEU A 173 0.20 3.84 5.05
N ILE A 174 -1.03 3.46 5.35
CA ILE A 174 -1.93 4.18 6.26
C ILE A 174 -1.95 3.43 7.58
N TYR A 175 -1.44 4.05 8.65
CA TYR A 175 -1.44 3.47 9.98
C TYR A 175 -2.71 3.84 10.76
N ILE A 176 -3.28 2.84 11.43
CA ILE A 176 -4.57 2.97 12.14
C ILE A 176 -4.45 2.52 13.61
N ASN A 177 -3.26 2.68 14.20
CA ASN A 177 -2.97 2.20 15.55
C ASN A 177 -3.22 3.27 16.60
N LYS A 178 -4.31 3.12 17.36
CA LYS A 178 -4.61 4.01 18.48
C LYS A 178 -3.71 3.69 19.69
N ASN A 179 -3.25 4.74 20.37
CA ASN A 179 -2.45 4.63 21.61
C ASN A 179 -1.18 3.77 21.47
N TRP A 180 -0.57 3.75 20.29
CA TRP A 180 0.67 3.03 20.06
C TRP A 180 1.79 3.65 20.90
N ARG A 181 2.59 2.81 21.55
CA ARG A 181 3.66 3.25 22.43
C ARG A 181 5.04 2.96 21.83
N ASP A 182 5.98 3.86 22.06
CA ASP A 182 7.32 3.74 21.49
C ASP A 182 8.04 2.47 21.95
N GLU A 183 7.83 2.04 23.21
CA GLU A 183 8.43 0.82 23.75
C GLU A 183 7.93 -0.47 23.07
N TRP A 184 6.83 -0.42 22.31
CA TRP A 184 6.35 -1.57 21.55
C TRP A 184 7.10 -1.79 20.24
N GLY A 185 7.95 -0.84 19.84
CA GLY A 185 8.63 -0.85 18.55
C GLY A 185 7.65 -0.56 17.41
N GLY A 186 7.80 -1.25 16.28
CA GLY A 186 6.85 -1.11 15.16
C GLY A 186 7.16 0.02 14.18
N GLN A 187 8.21 0.82 14.43
CA GLN A 187 8.58 1.90 13.54
C GLN A 187 8.93 1.35 12.15
N LEU A 188 8.43 2.03 11.11
CA LEU A 188 8.94 1.84 9.76
C LEU A 188 10.32 2.51 9.71
N GLU A 189 11.31 1.72 9.35
CA GLU A 189 12.67 2.17 9.12
C GLU A 189 12.90 2.38 7.64
N LEU A 190 13.49 3.51 7.27
CA LEU A 190 13.98 3.77 5.92
C LEU A 190 15.51 3.84 5.97
N TRP A 191 16.15 3.06 5.10
CA TRP A 191 17.59 2.85 5.10
C TRP A 191 18.23 3.48 3.86
N ASN A 192 19.50 3.87 4.00
CA ASN A 192 20.29 4.29 2.86
C ASN A 192 20.46 3.16 1.83
N ARG A 193 20.89 3.52 0.61
CA ARG A 193 21.06 2.60 -0.52
C ARG A 193 21.86 1.32 -0.20
N ASP A 194 22.86 1.45 0.65
CA ASP A 194 23.78 0.34 1.00
C ASP A 194 23.33 -0.44 2.25
N VAL A 195 22.21 -0.05 2.88
CA VAL A 195 21.64 -0.68 4.08
C VAL A 195 22.62 -0.71 5.27
N THR A 196 23.48 0.32 5.34
CA THR A 196 24.46 0.50 6.41
C THR A 196 23.95 1.45 7.50
N GLU A 197 22.99 2.32 7.19
CA GLU A 197 22.47 3.32 8.12
C GLU A 197 20.95 3.48 7.97
N CYS A 198 20.25 3.40 9.10
CA CYS A 198 18.84 3.76 9.21
C CYS A 198 18.72 5.28 9.25
N ARG A 199 18.23 5.89 8.18
CA ARG A 199 18.11 7.34 8.04
C ARG A 199 16.85 7.90 8.68
N GLN A 200 15.75 7.13 8.67
CA GLN A 200 14.47 7.56 9.21
C GLN A 200 13.78 6.44 9.98
N ARG A 201 13.08 6.80 11.06
CA ARG A 201 12.22 5.92 11.86
C ARG A 201 10.86 6.59 12.03
N ILE A 202 9.81 5.95 11.53
CA ILE A 202 8.46 6.52 11.50
C ILE A 202 7.53 5.64 12.36
N ALA A 203 7.05 6.19 13.47
CA ALA A 203 6.12 5.49 14.36
C ALA A 203 4.79 5.18 13.65
N PRO A 204 4.18 3.99 13.85
CA PRO A 204 2.98 3.58 13.14
C PRO A 204 1.70 4.12 13.80
N LEU A 205 1.59 5.44 13.96
CA LEU A 205 0.51 6.08 14.72
C LEU A 205 -0.82 6.13 13.95
N PHE A 206 -1.95 6.23 14.66
CA PHE A 206 -3.26 6.47 14.05
C PHE A 206 -3.25 7.71 13.15
N ASN A 207 -3.87 7.60 11.97
CA ASN A 207 -3.95 8.64 10.93
C ASN A 207 -2.58 9.17 10.44
N ARG A 208 -1.51 8.40 10.66
CA ARG A 208 -0.23 8.64 10.00
C ARG A 208 -0.18 7.86 8.70
N THR A 209 0.02 8.59 7.61
CA THR A 209 0.24 8.02 6.28
C THR A 209 1.67 8.23 5.84
N VAL A 210 2.33 7.18 5.36
CA VAL A 210 3.67 7.25 4.76
C VAL A 210 3.56 6.94 3.28
N ILE A 211 4.05 7.85 2.44
CA ILE A 211 4.10 7.68 0.98
C ILE A 211 5.57 7.70 0.57
N PHE A 212 6.01 6.76 -0.26
CA PHE A 212 7.39 6.73 -0.74
C PHE A 212 7.54 6.09 -2.12
N SER A 213 8.56 6.55 -2.85
CA SER A 213 8.95 5.97 -4.14
C SER A 213 9.65 4.64 -3.97
N THR A 214 9.29 3.67 -4.81
CA THR A 214 9.88 2.34 -4.81
C THR A 214 10.92 2.19 -5.91
N THR A 215 12.13 1.79 -5.51
CA THR A 215 13.24 1.38 -6.39
C THR A 215 13.90 0.15 -5.80
N ASP A 216 14.81 -0.48 -6.52
CA ASP A 216 15.61 -1.61 -6.03
C ASP A 216 16.50 -1.24 -4.83
N THR A 217 16.58 0.04 -4.51
CA THR A 217 17.39 0.58 -3.40
C THR A 217 16.58 1.39 -2.39
N SER A 218 15.24 1.39 -2.49
CA SER A 218 14.38 2.00 -1.47
C SER A 218 14.18 1.04 -0.30
N PHE A 219 15.25 0.78 0.43
CA PHE A 219 15.26 -0.20 1.51
C PHE A 219 14.47 0.27 2.72
N HIS A 220 13.51 -0.54 3.14
CA HIS A 220 12.64 -0.22 4.27
C HIS A 220 12.16 -1.49 4.98
N GLY A 221 11.65 -1.33 6.20
CA GLY A 221 11.07 -2.44 6.94
C GLY A 221 10.73 -2.09 8.38
N HIS A 222 10.28 -3.09 9.11
CA HIS A 222 10.13 -3.06 10.56
C HIS A 222 10.82 -4.33 11.09
N PRO A 223 12.16 -4.33 11.20
CA PRO A 223 12.94 -5.57 11.28
C PRO A 223 13.00 -6.20 12.67
N HIS A 224 12.59 -5.46 13.70
CA HIS A 224 12.62 -5.87 15.09
C HIS A 224 11.26 -6.44 15.51
N PRO A 225 11.21 -7.61 16.19
CA PRO A 225 9.96 -8.16 16.71
C PRO A 225 9.19 -7.15 17.57
N LEU A 226 7.87 -7.07 17.37
CA LEU A 226 6.99 -6.23 18.19
C LEU A 226 7.01 -6.65 19.65
N ALA A 227 7.11 -5.66 20.55
CA ALA A 227 7.01 -5.84 21.99
C ALA A 227 5.62 -5.44 22.54
N SER A 228 4.61 -5.31 21.67
CA SER A 228 3.24 -4.99 22.07
C SER A 228 2.63 -6.12 22.94
N PRO A 229 1.68 -5.79 23.84
CA PRO A 229 0.98 -6.80 24.64
C PRO A 229 0.19 -7.80 23.79
N PRO A 230 -0.12 -9.00 24.32
CA PRO A 230 -1.03 -9.94 23.69
C PRO A 230 -2.35 -9.27 23.25
N GLY A 231 -2.79 -9.56 22.03
CA GLY A 231 -4.01 -8.97 21.44
C GLY A 231 -3.83 -7.56 20.83
N VAL A 232 -2.70 -6.89 21.06
CA VAL A 232 -2.40 -5.58 20.47
C VAL A 232 -1.56 -5.77 19.21
N THR A 233 -2.21 -5.68 18.04
CA THR A 233 -1.55 -5.83 16.73
C THR A 233 -1.24 -4.48 16.09
N ARG A 234 -0.11 -4.39 15.38
CA ARG A 234 0.25 -3.26 14.50
C ARG A 234 -0.49 -3.41 13.18
N LYS A 235 -1.43 -2.50 12.90
CA LYS A 235 -2.31 -2.49 11.73
C LYS A 235 -1.92 -1.41 10.73
N SER A 236 -2.04 -1.73 9.45
CA SER A 236 -1.93 -0.77 8.36
C SER A 236 -2.82 -1.15 7.18
N VAL A 237 -3.13 -0.17 6.34
CA VAL A 237 -3.61 -0.39 4.98
C VAL A 237 -2.46 -0.04 4.03
N SER A 238 -2.01 -1.02 3.25
CA SER A 238 -0.89 -0.90 2.31
C SER A 238 -1.41 -0.81 0.88
N LEU A 239 -1.02 0.22 0.14
CA LEU A 239 -1.53 0.50 -1.20
C LEU A 239 -0.35 0.73 -2.14
N TYR A 240 -0.41 0.16 -3.33
CA TYR A 240 0.67 0.21 -4.31
C TYR A 240 0.16 0.81 -5.61
N TYR A 241 0.99 1.66 -6.21
CA TYR A 241 0.68 2.33 -7.47
C TYR A 241 1.81 2.10 -8.46
N TYR A 242 1.44 2.01 -9.72
CA TYR A 242 2.26 1.50 -10.79
C TYR A 242 2.26 2.45 -11.97
N THR A 243 3.12 2.21 -12.96
CA THR A 243 3.07 2.85 -14.28
C THR A 243 3.34 1.82 -15.37
N ALA A 244 2.89 2.10 -16.59
CA ALA A 244 3.25 1.33 -17.77
C ALA A 244 4.66 1.75 -18.25
N GLY A 245 5.70 1.17 -17.65
CA GLY A 245 7.08 1.62 -17.85
C GLY A 245 7.56 2.53 -16.71
N ARG A 246 8.87 2.67 -16.58
CA ARG A 246 9.53 3.64 -15.68
C ARG A 246 10.73 4.31 -16.35
N PRO A 247 11.26 5.43 -15.81
CA PRO A 247 12.45 6.09 -16.36
C PRO A 247 13.63 5.11 -16.49
N GLU A 248 14.40 5.23 -17.57
CA GLU A 248 15.48 4.29 -17.92
C GLU A 248 16.49 4.09 -16.78
N ALA A 249 16.85 5.16 -16.08
CA ALA A 249 17.78 5.12 -14.95
C ALA A 249 17.27 4.34 -13.73
N GLU A 250 15.97 4.05 -13.67
CA GLU A 250 15.35 3.26 -12.61
C GLU A 250 14.95 1.85 -13.06
N ARG A 251 15.20 1.48 -14.32
CA ARG A 251 14.83 0.16 -14.84
C ARG A 251 15.81 -0.91 -14.36
N SER A 252 15.23 -2.07 -14.07
CA SER A 252 15.94 -3.29 -13.71
C SER A 252 15.15 -4.50 -14.19
N GLU A 253 15.80 -5.66 -14.21
CA GLU A 253 15.13 -6.92 -14.48
C GLU A 253 14.03 -7.18 -13.45
N ALA A 254 12.95 -7.84 -13.86
CA ALA A 254 11.88 -8.20 -12.95
C ALA A 254 12.42 -9.07 -11.80
N HIS A 255 12.12 -8.69 -10.56
CA HIS A 255 12.54 -9.40 -9.37
C HIS A 255 11.45 -9.43 -8.30
N ASP A 256 11.53 -10.42 -7.41
CA ASP A 256 10.72 -10.48 -6.19
C ASP A 256 11.34 -9.59 -5.09
N THR A 257 10.76 -9.60 -3.89
CA THR A 257 11.24 -8.85 -2.73
C THR A 257 12.70 -9.20 -2.40
N ILE A 258 13.54 -8.17 -2.33
CA ILE A 258 14.98 -8.30 -2.04
C ILE A 258 15.21 -7.98 -0.57
N PHE A 259 15.44 -9.00 0.26
CA PHE A 259 15.78 -8.81 1.67
C PHE A 259 17.27 -8.49 1.85
N ARG A 260 17.56 -7.62 2.82
CA ARG A 260 18.92 -7.27 3.25
C ARG A 260 19.01 -7.28 4.77
N GLU A 261 20.15 -7.73 5.27
CA GLU A 261 20.46 -7.60 6.69
C GLU A 261 20.90 -6.17 6.99
N ALA A 262 20.24 -5.55 7.96
CA ALA A 262 20.61 -4.24 8.49
C ALA A 262 22.05 -4.29 9.05
N GLY A 263 22.95 -3.50 8.46
CA GLY A 263 24.36 -3.47 8.88
C GLY A 263 25.28 -4.49 8.20
N ALA A 264 24.83 -5.19 7.15
CA ALA A 264 25.72 -6.02 6.34
C ALA A 264 26.66 -5.14 5.49
N GLU A 265 27.97 -5.30 5.66
CA GLU A 265 28.96 -4.69 4.77
C GLU A 265 28.69 -5.13 3.32
N VAL A 266 28.47 -4.17 2.42
CA VAL A 266 28.41 -4.46 0.98
C VAL A 266 29.74 -5.09 0.57
N PRO A 267 29.77 -6.29 -0.04
CA PRO A 267 30.99 -6.85 -0.58
C PRO A 267 31.54 -5.85 -1.59
N ARG A 268 32.70 -5.27 -1.31
CA ARG A 268 33.40 -4.41 -2.27
C ARG A 268 33.54 -5.22 -3.56
N ARG A 269 32.88 -4.78 -4.64
CA ARG A 269 33.21 -5.27 -5.98
C ARG A 269 34.69 -5.00 -6.16
N LEU A 270 35.50 -6.06 -6.20
CA LEU A 270 36.89 -5.97 -6.61
C LEU A 270 36.86 -5.50 -8.06
N GLY A 271 37.15 -4.21 -8.25
CA GLY A 271 37.30 -3.62 -9.56
C GLY A 271 38.68 -3.96 -10.11
N SER A 272 38.70 -4.76 -11.17
CA SER A 272 39.41 -4.57 -12.44
C SER A 272 39.26 -5.83 -13.29
#